data_AF-A0A8T3SYB1-F1
#
_entry.id   AF-A0A8T3SYB1-F1
#
_cell.length_a   1.000
_cell.length_b   1.000
_cell.length_c   1.000
_cell.angle_alpha   90.00
_cell.angle_beta   90.00
_cell.angle_gamma   90.00
#
_symmetry.space_group_name_H-M   'P 1'
#
loop_
_entity.id
_entity.type
_entity.pdbx_description
1 polymer ?
#
loop_
_entity_poly.entity_id
_entity_poly.type
_entity_poly.pdbx_seq_one_letter_code
_entity_poly.pdbx_strand_id
1 'polypeptide(L)'
;MPPAWKCPCRNIDLADYQRVESALFHELDLAFFEDRFEGAAPSEQVLLLAMARAGGRVGLTRLGNEIPAGLNVPVGLRRLIDRGLVYRPTRATYDFALPLFGPYLRRRAKVTKISSGR
;
A
#
# COMPACT_ATOMS: atom_id res chain seq x y z
N MET A 1 38.06 29.93 -7.57
CA MET A 1 36.70 29.42 -7.85
C MET A 1 36.39 28.30 -6.87
N PRO A 2 35.35 28.40 -6.03
CA PRO A 2 34.88 27.25 -5.25
C PRO A 2 34.30 26.18 -6.19
N PRO A 3 34.39 24.89 -5.85
CA PRO A 3 33.90 23.83 -6.72
C PRO A 3 32.37 23.85 -6.81
N ALA A 4 31.84 23.61 -8.01
CA ALA A 4 30.43 23.76 -8.38
C ALA A 4 29.45 22.81 -7.67
N TRP A 5 29.94 21.88 -6.84
CA TRP A 5 29.10 20.95 -6.08
C TRP A 5 28.69 21.45 -4.69
N LYS A 6 29.11 22.66 -4.28
CA LYS A 6 28.59 23.29 -3.06
C LYS A 6 27.10 23.64 -3.28
N CYS A 7 26.23 22.67 -3.02
CA CYS A 7 24.86 22.94 -2.65
C CYS A 7 24.91 23.92 -1.45
N PRO A 8 24.24 25.09 -1.51
CA PRO A 8 24.17 25.96 -0.35
C PRO A 8 23.61 25.13 0.80
N CYS A 9 24.29 25.09 1.95
CA CYS A 9 23.85 24.38 3.15
C CYS A 9 22.60 25.06 3.71
N ARG A 10 21.47 24.96 3.00
CA ARG A 10 20.16 25.29 3.51
C ARG A 10 19.78 24.08 4.35
N ASN A 11 19.75 24.26 5.66
CA ASN A 11 19.25 23.22 6.56
C ASN A 11 17.81 22.93 6.14
N ILE A 12 17.55 21.69 5.72
CA ILE A 12 16.19 21.20 5.49
C ILE A 12 15.63 20.89 6.87
N ASP A 13 14.55 21.58 7.22
CA ASP A 13 13.88 21.39 8.50
C ASP A 13 12.58 20.57 8.35
N LEU A 14 11.94 20.29 9.48
CA LEU A 14 10.66 19.58 9.49
C LEU A 14 9.56 20.37 8.77
N ALA A 15 9.61 21.70 8.80
CA ALA A 15 8.60 22.54 8.15
C ALA A 15 8.70 22.45 6.62
N ASP A 16 9.92 22.30 6.06
CA ASP A 16 10.11 22.02 4.65
C ASP A 16 9.47 20.70 4.24
N TYR A 17 9.64 19.64 5.04
CA TYR A 17 8.95 18.36 4.80
C TYR A 17 7.43 18.53 4.85
N GLN A 18 6.90 19.16 5.89
CA GLN A 18 5.46 19.36 6.06
C GLN A 18 4.82 20.16 4.91
N ARG A 19 5.56 21.11 4.31
CA ARG A 19 5.11 21.86 3.13
C ARG A 19 4.94 20.97 1.91
N VAL A 20 5.75 19.92 1.76
CA VAL A 20 5.73 19.03 0.58
C VAL A 20 5.07 17.68 0.83
N GLU A 21 4.82 17.31 2.09
CA GLU A 21 4.36 15.98 2.51
C GLU A 21 3.13 15.51 1.72
N SER A 22 2.12 16.36 1.58
CA SER A 22 0.89 16.03 0.84
C SER A 22 1.16 15.76 -0.64
N ALA A 23 1.96 16.62 -1.29
CA ALA A 23 2.33 16.45 -2.70
C ALA A 23 3.21 15.20 -2.89
N LEU A 24 4.13 14.95 -1.97
CA LEU A 24 4.98 13.76 -1.98
C LEU A 24 4.15 12.48 -1.89
N PHE A 25 3.18 12.41 -0.98
CA PHE A 25 2.31 11.23 -0.90
C PHE A 25 1.42 11.08 -2.12
N HIS A 26 0.95 12.17 -2.72
CA HIS A 26 0.19 12.10 -3.96
C HIS A 26 1.01 11.53 -5.12
N GLU A 27 2.25 12.01 -5.29
CA GLU A 27 3.17 11.49 -6.31
C GLU A 27 3.55 10.04 -6.04
N LEU A 28 3.78 9.65 -4.78
CA LEU A 28 4.02 8.25 -4.41
C LEU A 28 2.81 7.36 -4.73
N ASP A 29 1.61 7.86 -4.48
CA ASP A 29 0.37 7.14 -4.78
C ASP A 29 0.28 6.86 -6.30
N LEU A 30 0.52 7.88 -7.14
CA LEU A 30 0.43 7.77 -8.60
C LEU A 30 1.60 7.01 -9.24
N ALA A 31 2.84 7.38 -8.93
CA ALA A 31 4.02 6.90 -9.63
C ALA A 31 4.52 5.53 -9.13
N PHE A 32 4.01 5.05 -7.99
CA PHE A 32 4.54 3.84 -7.36
C PHE A 32 3.46 2.85 -6.91
N PHE A 33 2.41 3.29 -6.22
CA PHE A 33 1.42 2.37 -5.65
C PHE A 33 0.29 2.00 -6.62
N GLU A 34 -0.16 2.93 -7.46
CA GLU A 34 -1.24 2.73 -8.44
C GLU A 34 -0.95 1.56 -9.38
N ASP A 35 0.19 1.58 -10.07
CA ASP A 35 0.59 0.53 -11.02
C ASP A 35 0.68 -0.86 -10.37
N ARG A 36 1.13 -0.91 -9.11
CA ARG A 36 1.26 -2.17 -8.37
C ARG A 36 -0.10 -2.75 -7.99
N PHE A 37 -1.04 -1.88 -7.62
CA PHE A 37 -2.39 -2.28 -7.29
C PHE A 37 -3.17 -2.68 -8.55
N GLU A 38 -3.14 -1.86 -9.59
CA GLU A 38 -3.82 -2.11 -10.87
C GLU A 38 -3.26 -3.35 -11.57
N GLY A 39 -1.95 -3.59 -11.45
CA GLY A 39 -1.34 -4.82 -11.98
C GLY A 39 -1.82 -6.09 -11.27
N ALA A 40 -2.35 -6.02 -10.04
CA ALA A 40 -2.84 -7.18 -9.29
C ALA A 40 -4.16 -7.69 -9.87
N ALA A 41 -4.38 -9.01 -9.84
CA ALA A 41 -5.64 -9.57 -10.32
C ALA A 41 -6.82 -9.06 -9.46
N PRO A 42 -8.06 -9.01 -9.98
CA PRO A 42 -9.22 -8.52 -9.20
C PRO A 42 -9.40 -9.25 -7.85
N SER A 43 -9.12 -10.56 -7.82
CA SER A 43 -9.12 -11.39 -6.61
C SER A 43 -8.03 -10.98 -5.61
N GLU A 44 -6.85 -10.59 -6.10
CA GLU A 44 -5.72 -10.12 -5.32
C GLU A 44 -5.95 -8.70 -4.80
N GLN A 45 -6.57 -7.83 -5.60
CA GLN A 45 -6.98 -6.49 -5.18
C GLN A 45 -7.96 -6.54 -4.00
N VAL A 46 -8.94 -7.47 -4.04
CA VAL A 46 -9.86 -7.69 -2.91
C VAL A 46 -9.09 -8.09 -1.65
N LEU A 47 -8.10 -8.97 -1.76
CA LEU A 47 -7.23 -9.37 -0.64
C LEU A 47 -6.44 -8.18 -0.07
N LEU A 48 -5.80 -7.39 -0.94
CA LEU A 48 -5.03 -6.20 -0.53
C LEU A 48 -5.92 -5.20 0.22
N LEU A 49 -7.14 -4.94 -0.29
CA LEU A 49 -8.10 -4.06 0.37
C LEU A 49 -8.58 -4.61 1.72
N ALA A 50 -8.81 -5.93 1.82
CA ALA A 50 -9.15 -6.57 3.08
C ALA A 50 -8.02 -6.44 4.11
N MET A 51 -6.77 -6.73 3.72
CA MET A 51 -5.58 -6.53 4.56
C MET A 51 -5.44 -5.08 5.02
N ALA A 52 -5.64 -4.12 4.12
CA ALA A 52 -5.57 -2.69 4.44
C ALA A 52 -6.63 -2.27 5.45
N ARG A 53 -7.86 -2.80 5.36
CA ARG A 53 -8.92 -2.56 6.36
C ARG A 53 -8.58 -3.18 7.71
N ALA A 54 -7.99 -4.38 7.72
CA ALA A 54 -7.63 -5.11 8.94
C ALA A 54 -6.48 -4.48 9.75
N GLY A 55 -5.73 -3.54 9.15
CA GLY A 55 -4.60 -2.87 9.81
C GLY A 55 -3.24 -3.08 9.15
N GLY A 56 -3.15 -3.84 8.05
CA GLY A 56 -1.91 -4.25 7.40
C GLY A 56 -1.56 -5.69 7.75
N ARG A 57 -1.07 -5.92 8.97
CA ARG A 57 -0.73 -7.26 9.45
C ARG A 57 -1.99 -8.05 9.81
N VAL A 58 -2.18 -9.21 9.17
CA VAL A 58 -3.38 -10.03 9.36
C VAL A 58 -3.08 -11.52 9.33
N GLY A 59 -3.86 -12.29 10.09
CA GLY A 59 -3.81 -13.75 10.11
C GLY A 59 -4.70 -14.39 9.04
N LEU A 60 -4.32 -15.57 8.55
CA LEU A 60 -5.04 -16.31 7.52
C LEU A 60 -6.52 -16.54 7.89
N THR A 61 -6.79 -16.96 9.14
CA THR A 61 -8.16 -17.23 9.61
C THR A 61 -9.03 -15.98 9.59
N ARG A 62 -8.47 -14.83 9.97
CA ARG A 62 -9.19 -13.56 9.95
C ARG A 62 -9.53 -13.14 8.52
N LEU A 63 -8.57 -13.25 7.59
CA LEU A 63 -8.83 -13.00 6.18
C LEU A 63 -9.88 -13.95 5.60
N GLY A 64 -9.84 -15.23 5.95
CA GLY A 64 -10.84 -16.21 5.49
C GLY A 64 -12.26 -15.90 5.95
N ASN A 65 -12.42 -15.28 7.12
CA ASN A 65 -13.73 -14.88 7.65
C ASN A 65 -14.23 -13.55 7.06
N GLU A 66 -13.34 -12.64 6.67
CA GLU A 66 -13.69 -11.31 6.15
C GLU A 66 -13.99 -11.32 4.64
N ILE A 67 -13.57 -12.36 3.92
CA ILE A 67 -13.69 -12.45 2.46
C ILE A 67 -14.86 -13.37 2.07
N PRO A 68 -15.68 -12.98 1.07
CA PRO A 68 -16.80 -13.80 0.62
C PRO A 68 -16.37 -15.18 0.12
N ALA A 69 -17.27 -16.15 0.30
CA ALA A 69 -17.06 -17.53 -0.13
C ALA A 69 -16.78 -17.60 -1.64
N GLY A 70 -15.76 -18.39 -2.04
CA GLY A 70 -15.35 -18.59 -3.43
C GLY A 70 -13.95 -18.05 -3.76
N LEU A 71 -13.38 -17.19 -2.92
CA LEU A 71 -11.98 -16.77 -3.07
C LEU A 71 -11.03 -17.77 -2.39
N ASN A 72 -10.10 -18.34 -3.14
CA ASN A 72 -9.02 -19.14 -2.55
C ASN A 72 -7.95 -18.22 -1.94
N VAL A 73 -8.18 -17.81 -0.68
CA VAL A 73 -7.32 -16.88 0.07
C VAL A 73 -5.85 -17.36 0.13
N PRO A 74 -5.53 -18.62 0.46
CA PRO A 74 -4.15 -19.11 0.44
C PRO A 74 -3.44 -18.94 -0.91
N VAL A 75 -4.13 -19.26 -2.02
CA VAL A 75 -3.55 -19.13 -3.36
C VAL A 75 -3.34 -17.66 -3.73
N GLY A 76 -4.31 -16.79 -3.44
CA GLY A 76 -4.17 -15.35 -3.67
C GLY A 76 -3.02 -14.73 -2.87
N LEU A 77 -2.88 -15.10 -1.59
CA LEU A 77 -1.76 -14.66 -0.77
C LEU A 77 -0.41 -15.16 -1.29
N ARG A 78 -0.35 -16.39 -1.81
CA ARG A 78 0.89 -16.90 -2.42
C ARG A 78 1.30 -16.07 -3.63
N ARG A 79 0.36 -15.74 -4.52
CA ARG A 79 0.63 -14.89 -5.69
C ARG A 79 1.05 -13.48 -5.28
N LEU A 80 0.41 -12.90 -4.27
CA LEU A 80 0.80 -11.59 -3.72
C LEU A 80 2.22 -11.60 -3.13
N ILE A 81 2.66 -12.72 -2.55
CA ILE A 81 4.05 -12.92 -2.10
C ILE A 81 4.99 -13.02 -3.30
N ASP A 82 4.65 -13.82 -4.30
CA ASP A 82 5.50 -14.00 -5.49
C ASP A 82 5.66 -12.67 -6.26
N ARG A 83 4.68 -11.76 -6.17
CA ARG A 83 4.73 -10.40 -6.72
C ARG A 83 5.46 -9.38 -5.84
N GLY A 84 5.82 -9.74 -4.62
CA GLY A 84 6.48 -8.84 -3.67
C GLY A 84 5.59 -7.74 -3.11
N LEU A 85 4.26 -7.92 -3.11
CA LEU A 85 3.31 -6.96 -2.50
C LEU A 85 3.05 -7.28 -1.02
N VAL A 86 3.14 -8.55 -0.67
CA VAL A 86 2.91 -9.08 0.67
C VAL A 86 4.08 -9.97 1.07
N TYR A 87 4.41 -10.03 2.34
CA TYR A 87 5.35 -11.00 2.88
C TYR A 87 4.74 -11.74 4.07
N ARG A 88 5.39 -12.83 4.49
CA ARG A 88 4.95 -13.68 5.59
C ARG A 88 5.89 -13.53 6.80
N PRO A 89 5.60 -12.66 7.78
CA PRO A 89 6.45 -12.48 8.95
C PRO A 89 6.48 -13.71 9.88
N THR A 90 5.33 -14.35 10.13
CA THR A 90 5.25 -15.57 10.96
C THR A 90 4.26 -16.58 10.38
N ARG A 91 4.14 -17.76 10.99
CA ARG A 91 3.21 -18.81 10.54
C ARG A 91 1.78 -18.28 10.48
N ALA A 92 1.22 -18.33 9.28
CA ALA A 92 -0.16 -17.91 8.97
C ALA A 92 -0.45 -16.42 9.23
N THR A 93 0.59 -15.57 9.31
CA THR A 93 0.44 -14.11 9.33
C THR A 93 1.08 -13.50 8.10
N TYR A 94 0.49 -12.42 7.62
CA TYR A 94 0.86 -11.74 6.38
C TYR A 94 0.85 -10.23 6.62
N ASP A 95 1.74 -9.51 5.95
CA ASP A 95 1.86 -8.06 6.06
C ASP A 95 2.36 -7.46 4.74
N PHE A 96 2.21 -6.16 4.55
CA PHE A 96 2.62 -5.49 3.31
C PHE A 96 4.14 -5.41 3.21
N ALA A 97 4.68 -5.79 2.06
CA ALA A 97 6.11 -5.69 1.80
C ALA A 97 6.55 -4.23 1.55
N LEU A 98 5.62 -3.37 1.15
CA LEU A 98 5.91 -1.96 0.84
C LEU A 98 5.46 -1.04 1.99
N PRO A 99 6.33 -0.13 2.45
CA PRO A 99 5.92 0.87 3.42
C PRO A 99 4.84 1.77 2.84
N LEU A 100 3.94 2.26 3.69
CA LEU A 100 2.84 3.17 3.33
C LEU A 100 1.79 2.64 2.35
N PHE A 101 1.93 1.40 1.87
CA PHE A 101 0.98 0.80 0.94
C PHE A 101 -0.41 0.57 1.58
N GLY A 102 -0.45 0.14 2.84
CA GLY A 102 -1.71 0.02 3.59
C GLY A 102 -2.48 1.35 3.70
N PRO A 103 -1.84 2.46 4.14
CA PRO A 103 -2.43 3.80 4.10
C PRO A 103 -2.93 4.22 2.72
N TYR A 104 -2.15 4.00 1.66
CA TYR A 104 -2.56 4.24 0.27
C TYR A 104 -3.86 3.49 -0.08
N LEU A 105 -3.91 2.19 0.17
CA LEU A 105 -5.09 1.35 -0.11
C LEU A 105 -6.34 1.83 0.63
N ARG A 106 -6.18 2.33 1.87
CA ARG A 106 -7.28 2.92 2.63
C ARG A 106 -7.76 4.25 2.05
N ARG A 107 -6.84 5.11 1.56
CA ARG A 107 -7.21 6.35 0.86
C ARG A 107 -7.98 6.03 -0.41
N ARG A 108 -7.45 5.12 -1.23
CA ARG A 108 -8.10 4.65 -2.45
C ARG A 108 -9.50 4.11 -2.20
N ALA A 109 -9.65 3.21 -1.23
CA ALA A 109 -10.95 2.63 -0.90
C ALA A 109 -11.99 3.66 -0.45
N LYS A 110 -11.57 4.75 0.22
CA LYS A 110 -12.47 5.87 0.57
C LYS A 110 -12.91 6.63 -0.68
N VAL A 111 -11.99 6.91 -1.60
CA VAL A 111 -12.29 7.59 -2.88
C VAL A 111 -13.31 6.78 -3.70
N THR A 112 -13.10 5.47 -3.85
CA THR A 112 -14.02 4.60 -4.62
C THR A 112 -15.42 4.51 -3.99
N LYS A 113 -15.53 4.54 -2.66
CA LYS A 113 -16.84 4.57 -1.99
C LYS A 113 -17.60 5.88 -2.23
N ILE A 114 -16.89 6.99 -2.37
CA ILE A 114 -17.51 8.30 -2.66
C ILE A 114 -18.01 8.36 -4.10
N SER A 115 -17.28 7.78 -5.07
CA SER A 115 -17.68 7.78 -6.48
C SER A 115 -18.83 6.81 -6.80
N SER A 116 -18.98 5.73 -6.03
CA SER A 116 -20.05 4.72 -6.23
C SER A 116 -21.39 5.09 -5.61
N GLY A 117 -21.47 6.20 -4.86
CA GLY A 117 -22.69 6.63 -4.14
C GLY A 117 -23.55 7.63 -4.90
N ARG A 118 -23.57 7.60 -6.24
CA ARG A 118 -24.36 8.51 -7.07
C ARG A 118 -25.22 7.75 -8.07
#